data_AF-A0A1B6KZA1-F1
#
_entry.id   AF-A0A1B6KZA1-F1
#
_cell.length_a   1.000
_cell.length_b   1.000
_cell.length_c   1.000
_cell.angle_alpha   90.00
_cell.angle_beta   90.00
_cell.angle_gamma   90.00
#
_symmetry.space_group_name_H-M   'P 1'
#
loop_
_entity.id
_entity.type
_entity.pdbx_description
1 polymer ?
#
loop_
_entity_poly.entity_id
_entity_poly.type
_entity_poly.pdbx_seq_one_letter_code
_entity_poly.pdbx_strand_id
1 'polypeptide(L)'
;MTSPSSPKNLPNDLKSQLEGFNTDNMKKADTNEKIVLPTAEDVAAEKTQKALIDDVEGFDTGKLKHAKTQEKNPLPDKFAIEAEKEQQQLIAGIENFDTTKLKHTETLEKNPLPTKEAIDLEKKSINGRSERTQQPSHLLKEDPPLYCCYPAFYTIVRPLKTYNVS
;
A
#
# COMPACT_ATOMS: atom_id res chain seq x y z
N MET A 1 74.42 -19.54 8.73
CA MET A 1 73.02 -19.82 8.33
C MET A 1 72.81 -21.31 8.53
N THR A 2 72.24 -21.67 9.68
CA THR A 2 72.11 -23.06 10.13
C THR A 2 71.03 -23.76 9.31
N SER A 3 71.39 -24.86 8.63
CA SER A 3 70.47 -25.66 7.84
C SER A 3 69.34 -26.21 8.72
N PRO A 4 68.05 -26.06 8.33
CA PRO A 4 66.94 -26.59 9.12
C PRO A 4 66.94 -28.12 9.10
N SER A 5 66.89 -28.68 10.30
CA SER A 5 66.83 -30.11 10.63
C SER A 5 65.67 -30.82 9.94
N SER A 6 65.95 -31.88 9.19
CA SER A 6 64.95 -32.81 8.67
C SER A 6 64.15 -33.46 9.81
N PRO A 7 62.82 -33.64 9.68
CA PRO A 7 62.04 -34.39 10.66
C PRO A 7 62.49 -35.85 10.69
N LYS A 8 62.94 -36.31 11.86
CA LYS A 8 63.30 -37.71 12.11
C LYS A 8 62.01 -38.48 12.42
N ASN A 9 61.88 -39.69 11.87
CA ASN A 9 60.73 -40.61 11.92
C ASN A 9 59.78 -40.53 10.71
N LEU A 10 60.32 -40.59 9.50
CA LEU A 10 59.59 -41.15 8.36
C LEU A 10 59.78 -42.68 8.41
N PRO A 11 58.71 -43.50 8.35
CA PRO A 11 58.86 -44.95 8.32
C PRO A 11 59.73 -45.35 7.11
N ASN A 12 60.66 -46.29 7.33
CA ASN A 12 61.68 -46.68 6.35
C ASN A 12 61.09 -47.07 4.98
N ASP A 13 59.88 -47.61 4.98
CA ASP A 13 59.14 -47.97 3.76
C ASP A 13 58.85 -46.75 2.88
N LEU A 14 58.38 -45.64 3.46
CA LEU A 14 58.13 -44.38 2.74
C LEU A 14 59.44 -43.74 2.24
N LYS A 15 60.52 -43.85 3.02
CA LYS A 15 61.84 -43.35 2.62
C LYS A 15 62.38 -44.10 1.39
N SER A 16 62.26 -45.43 1.39
CA SER A 16 62.65 -46.27 0.26
C SER A 16 61.82 -46.00 -0.99
N GLN A 17 60.50 -45.82 -0.84
CA GLN A 17 59.61 -45.47 -1.95
C GLN A 17 59.93 -44.10 -2.57
N LEU A 18 60.34 -43.13 -1.76
CA LEU A 18 60.78 -41.81 -2.23
C LEU A 18 62.16 -41.87 -2.92
N GLU A 19 63.09 -42.66 -2.41
CA GLU A 19 64.42 -42.86 -3.01
C GLU A 19 64.36 -43.63 -4.34
N GLY A 20 63.41 -44.57 -4.47
CA GLY A 20 63.13 -45.31 -5.72
C GLY A 20 62.11 -44.64 -6.64
N PHE A 21 61.62 -43.44 -6.30
CA PHE A 21 60.62 -42.74 -7.09
C PHE A 21 61.20 -42.31 -8.44
N ASN A 22 60.81 -43.00 -9.50
CA ASN A 22 61.21 -42.65 -10.86
C ASN A 22 60.17 -41.72 -11.49
N THR A 23 60.55 -40.47 -11.73
CA THR A 23 59.74 -39.44 -12.40
C THR A 23 59.36 -39.80 -13.84
N ASP A 24 60.07 -40.75 -14.45
CA ASP A 24 59.78 -41.21 -15.81
C ASP A 24 58.59 -42.17 -15.87
N ASN A 25 58.24 -42.80 -14.75
CA ASN A 25 57.04 -43.64 -14.63
C ASN A 25 55.76 -42.80 -14.46
N MET A 26 55.89 -41.47 -14.27
CA MET A 26 54.75 -40.57 -14.20
C MET A 26 54.22 -40.31 -15.61
N LYS A 27 52.90 -40.46 -15.79
CA LYS A 27 52.25 -40.11 -17.06
C LYS A 27 52.59 -38.65 -17.38
N LYS A 28 53.18 -38.41 -18.55
CA LYS A 28 53.36 -37.04 -19.05
C LYS A 28 51.97 -36.45 -19.26
N ALA A 29 51.71 -35.31 -18.63
CA ALA A 29 50.51 -34.53 -18.89
C ALA A 29 50.81 -33.60 -20.06
N ASP A 30 50.08 -33.76 -21.16
CA ASP A 30 50.18 -32.83 -22.29
C ASP A 30 49.60 -31.48 -21.87
N THR A 31 50.49 -30.49 -21.67
CA THR A 31 50.08 -29.11 -21.44
C THR A 31 49.82 -28.44 -22.77
N ASN A 32 48.55 -28.23 -23.10
CA ASN A 32 48.16 -27.47 -24.28
C ASN A 32 48.11 -25.97 -23.92
N GLU A 33 49.10 -25.19 -24.34
CA GLU A 33 49.03 -23.73 -24.26
C GLU A 33 48.01 -23.22 -25.28
N LYS A 34 46.84 -22.81 -24.80
CA LYS A 34 45.77 -22.30 -25.68
C LYS A 34 46.08 -20.85 -26.10
N ILE A 35 47.06 -20.67 -26.98
CA ILE A 35 47.34 -19.40 -27.66
C ILE A 35 46.29 -19.25 -28.77
N VAL A 36 45.06 -18.91 -28.40
CA VAL A 36 44.04 -18.56 -29.41
C VAL A 36 44.37 -17.17 -29.91
N LEU A 37 44.66 -17.06 -31.20
CA LEU A 37 44.76 -15.75 -31.83
C LEU A 37 43.39 -15.06 -31.76
N PRO A 38 43.36 -13.72 -31.60
CA PRO A 38 42.13 -12.97 -31.72
C PRO A 38 41.38 -13.38 -32.98
N THR A 39 40.07 -13.60 -32.86
CA THR A 39 39.26 -13.96 -34.02
C THR A 39 39.12 -12.75 -34.95
N ALA A 40 38.76 -13.01 -36.22
CA ALA A 40 38.50 -11.93 -37.15
C ALA A 40 37.36 -11.00 -36.67
N GLU A 41 36.42 -11.55 -35.89
CA GLU A 41 35.34 -10.79 -35.26
C GLU A 41 35.87 -9.87 -34.16
N ASP A 42 36.78 -10.36 -33.31
CA ASP A 42 37.40 -9.54 -32.24
C ASP A 42 38.13 -8.33 -32.83
N VAL A 43 38.90 -8.53 -33.90
CA VAL A 43 39.65 -7.45 -34.57
C VAL A 43 38.70 -6.45 -35.26
N ALA A 44 37.61 -6.95 -35.87
CA ALA A 44 36.61 -6.08 -36.49
C ALA A 44 35.87 -5.23 -35.45
N ALA A 45 35.53 -5.83 -34.30
CA ALA A 45 34.93 -5.13 -33.18
C ALA A 45 35.87 -4.07 -32.61
N GLU A 46 37.14 -4.40 -32.38
CA GLU A 46 38.14 -3.44 -31.87
C GLU A 46 38.33 -2.26 -32.83
N LYS A 47 38.42 -2.53 -34.14
CA LYS A 47 38.55 -1.47 -35.15
C LYS A 47 37.35 -0.52 -35.13
N THR A 48 36.15 -1.07 -34.94
CA THR A 48 34.92 -0.27 -34.85
C THR A 48 34.92 0.58 -33.58
N GLN A 49 35.31 0.01 -32.44
CA GLN A 49 35.39 0.76 -31.18
C GLN A 49 36.44 1.87 -31.25
N LYS A 50 37.62 1.60 -31.82
CA LYS A 50 38.67 2.60 -32.02
C LYS A 50 38.17 3.76 -32.89
N ALA A 51 37.50 3.47 -34.00
CA ALA A 51 36.93 4.51 -34.86
C ALA A 51 35.94 5.41 -34.11
N LEU A 52 35.07 4.83 -33.27
CA LEU A 52 34.13 5.60 -32.45
C LEU A 52 34.84 6.48 -31.41
N ILE A 53 35.92 5.99 -30.81
CA ILE A 53 36.73 6.76 -29.86
C ILE A 53 37.39 7.92 -30.57
N ASP A 54 38.04 7.67 -31.70
CA ASP A 54 38.73 8.70 -32.51
C ASP A 54 37.73 9.79 -32.97
N ASP A 55 36.52 9.40 -33.38
CA ASP A 55 35.44 10.32 -33.78
C ASP A 55 34.96 11.21 -32.62
N VAL A 56 34.89 10.65 -31.40
CA VAL A 56 34.51 11.41 -30.19
C VAL A 56 35.65 12.30 -29.72
N GLU A 57 36.90 11.85 -29.76
CA GLU A 57 38.08 12.64 -29.42
C GLU A 57 38.27 13.81 -30.39
N GLY A 58 38.03 13.59 -31.69
CA GLY A 58 38.06 14.62 -32.73
C GLY A 58 36.79 15.47 -32.82
N PHE A 59 35.83 15.30 -31.91
CA PHE A 59 34.55 15.98 -31.98
C PHE A 59 34.69 17.49 -31.79
N ASP A 60 34.42 18.25 -32.85
CA ASP A 60 34.43 19.71 -32.82
C ASP A 60 33.14 20.26 -32.19
N THR A 61 33.26 20.69 -30.93
CA THR A 61 32.17 21.32 -30.18
C THR A 61 31.65 22.62 -30.82
N GLY A 62 32.44 23.27 -31.68
CA GLY A 62 32.04 24.47 -32.41
C GLY A 62 30.99 24.19 -33.50
N LYS A 63 30.81 22.92 -33.91
CA LYS A 63 29.77 22.49 -34.86
C LYS A 63 28.42 22.23 -34.16
N LEU A 64 28.37 22.29 -32.83
CA LEU A 64 27.11 22.17 -32.10
C LEU A 64 26.22 23.37 -32.41
N LYS A 65 24.96 23.09 -32.78
CA LYS A 65 23.96 24.13 -32.98
C LYS A 65 23.67 24.79 -31.63
N HIS A 66 23.62 26.12 -31.62
CA HIS A 66 23.27 26.86 -30.41
C HIS A 66 21.84 26.49 -29.96
N ALA A 67 21.72 25.95 -28.74
CA ALA A 67 20.45 25.65 -28.11
C ALA A 67 20.17 26.67 -27.01
N LYS A 68 19.03 27.35 -27.09
CA LYS A 68 18.57 28.27 -26.05
C LYS A 68 17.90 27.48 -24.92
N THR A 69 18.63 27.18 -23.86
CA THR A 69 18.07 26.56 -22.65
C THR A 69 17.30 27.62 -21.86
N GLN A 70 16.03 27.38 -21.55
CA GLN A 70 15.26 28.21 -20.62
C GLN A 70 15.26 27.56 -19.24
N GLU A 71 16.16 28.00 -18.36
CA GLU A 71 16.12 27.68 -16.94
C GLU A 71 15.03 28.53 -16.28
N LYS A 72 13.90 27.90 -15.95
CA LYS A 72 12.80 28.54 -15.24
C LYS A 72 13.02 28.36 -13.74
N ASN A 73 13.69 29.33 -13.12
CA ASN A 73 13.63 29.54 -11.67
C ASN A 73 12.81 30.81 -11.35
N PRO A 74 11.51 30.85 -11.68
CA PRO A 74 10.69 32.01 -11.34
C PRO A 74 10.56 32.11 -9.83
N LEU A 75 10.72 33.33 -9.31
CA LEU A 75 10.38 33.63 -7.93
C LEU A 75 8.89 33.33 -7.71
N PRO A 76 8.49 32.89 -6.50
CA PRO A 76 7.08 32.66 -6.20
C PRO A 76 6.28 33.95 -6.41
N ASP A 77 5.10 33.80 -7.02
CA ASP A 77 4.20 34.91 -7.27
C ASP A 77 3.67 35.52 -5.96
N LYS A 78 3.25 36.79 -6.00
CA LYS A 78 2.69 37.49 -4.82
C LYS A 78 1.55 36.72 -4.17
N PHE A 79 0.70 36.08 -4.99
CA PHE A 79 -0.40 35.25 -4.50
C PHE A 79 0.08 34.05 -3.68
N ALA A 80 1.16 33.38 -4.10
CA ALA A 80 1.73 32.25 -3.36
C ALA A 80 2.27 32.71 -1.99
N ILE A 81 2.90 33.88 -1.93
CA ILE A 81 3.43 34.46 -0.70
C ILE A 81 2.28 34.86 0.25
N GLU A 82 1.22 35.47 -0.28
CA GLU A 82 0.04 35.86 0.50
C GLU A 82 -0.69 34.64 1.06
N ALA A 83 -0.91 33.61 0.24
CA ALA A 83 -1.53 32.36 0.67
C ALA A 83 -0.72 31.65 1.77
N GLU A 84 0.61 31.58 1.64
CA GLU A 84 1.47 31.01 2.67
C GLU A 84 1.39 31.83 3.97
N LYS A 85 1.37 33.15 3.86
CA LYS A 85 1.25 34.04 5.03
C LYS A 85 -0.09 33.85 5.76
N GLU A 86 -1.19 33.70 5.04
CA GLU A 86 -2.51 33.40 5.63
C GLU A 86 -2.50 32.07 6.36
N GLN A 87 -1.90 31.03 5.76
CA GLN A 87 -1.77 29.73 6.40
C GLN A 87 -0.93 29.80 7.69
N GLN A 88 0.20 30.51 7.65
CA GLN A 88 1.04 30.70 8.83
C GLN A 88 0.30 31.46 9.94
N GLN A 89 -0.50 32.48 9.59
CA GLN A 89 -1.32 33.21 10.56
C GLN A 89 -2.38 32.32 11.21
N LEU A 90 -3.03 31.44 10.44
CA LEU A 90 -4.01 30.50 10.96
C LEU A 90 -3.37 29.52 11.96
N ILE A 91 -2.23 28.93 11.58
CA ILE A 91 -1.49 27.99 12.44
C ILE A 91 -1.08 28.68 13.73
N ALA A 92 -0.47 29.86 13.65
CA ALA A 92 -0.08 30.64 14.82
C ALA A 92 -1.28 31.01 15.71
N GLY A 93 -2.44 31.30 15.11
CA GLY A 93 -3.67 31.58 15.84
C GLY A 93 -4.18 30.38 16.63
N ILE A 94 -4.05 29.17 16.10
CA ILE A 94 -4.42 27.92 16.77
C ILE A 94 -3.41 27.58 17.87
N GLU A 95 -2.11 27.67 17.57
CA GLU A 95 -1.04 27.37 18.54
C GLU A 95 -1.10 28.27 19.77
N ASN A 96 -1.40 29.56 19.58
CA ASN A 96 -1.48 30.55 20.65
C ASN A 96 -2.91 30.74 21.18
N PHE A 97 -3.85 29.86 20.83
CA PHE A 97 -5.23 29.98 21.27
C PHE A 97 -5.34 29.69 22.77
N ASP A 98 -5.80 30.70 23.51
CA ASP A 98 -6.03 30.60 24.95
C ASP A 98 -7.36 29.90 25.24
N THR A 99 -7.28 28.67 25.72
CA THR A 99 -8.44 27.83 26.07
C THR A 99 -9.24 28.37 27.25
N THR A 100 -8.68 29.27 28.07
CA THR A 100 -9.41 29.89 29.18
C THR A 100 -10.45 30.91 28.71
N LYS A 101 -10.36 31.38 27.46
CA LYS A 101 -11.34 32.26 26.82
C LYS A 101 -12.58 31.51 26.34
N LEU A 102 -12.56 30.17 26.36
CA LEU A 102 -13.74 29.37 26.04
C LEU A 102 -14.77 29.49 27.16
N LYS A 103 -16.01 29.79 26.79
CA LYS A 103 -17.13 29.86 27.74
C LYS A 103 -17.43 28.45 28.26
N HIS A 104 -17.62 28.33 29.56
CA HIS A 104 -18.07 27.07 30.16
C HIS A 104 -19.44 26.70 29.59
N THR A 105 -19.58 25.45 29.13
CA THR A 105 -20.83 24.88 28.65
C THR A 105 -21.01 23.51 29.28
N GLU A 106 -22.15 23.29 29.91
CA GLU A 106 -22.51 22.00 30.48
C GLU A 106 -23.12 21.13 29.37
N THR A 107 -22.40 20.10 28.94
CA THR A 107 -22.89 19.14 27.96
C THR A 107 -23.71 18.05 28.65
N LEU A 108 -25.01 17.98 28.36
CA LEU A 108 -25.86 16.86 28.81
C LEU A 108 -25.62 15.63 27.93
N GLU A 109 -24.87 14.66 28.43
CA GLU A 109 -24.71 13.35 27.80
C GLU A 109 -26.02 12.55 27.90
N LYS A 110 -26.70 12.36 26.77
CA LYS A 110 -28.05 11.76 26.71
C LYS A 110 -28.09 10.23 26.78
N ASN A 111 -26.97 9.57 27.12
CA ASN A 111 -26.91 8.12 27.31
C ASN A 111 -26.61 7.73 28.77
N PRO A 112 -27.41 8.16 29.77
CA PRO A 112 -27.33 7.54 31.08
C PRO A 112 -27.67 6.06 30.93
N LEU A 113 -26.84 5.20 31.52
CA LEU A 113 -27.07 3.76 31.53
C LEU A 113 -28.48 3.47 32.07
N PRO A 114 -29.18 2.46 31.53
CA PRO A 114 -30.49 2.06 32.05
C PRO A 114 -30.41 1.87 33.57
N THR A 115 -31.36 2.46 34.30
CA THR A 115 -31.43 2.30 35.76
C THR A 115 -31.65 0.83 36.11
N LYS A 116 -31.10 0.38 37.25
CA LYS A 116 -31.24 -1.02 37.71
C LYS A 116 -32.70 -1.48 37.75
N GLU A 117 -33.60 -0.58 38.12
CA GLU A 117 -35.05 -0.84 38.16
C GLU A 117 -35.64 -1.15 36.77
N ALA A 118 -35.22 -0.43 35.73
CA ALA A 118 -35.67 -0.68 34.35
C ALA A 118 -35.17 -2.04 33.86
N ILE A 119 -33.91 -2.38 34.17
CA ILE A 119 -33.30 -3.67 33.84
C ILE A 119 -34.04 -4.82 34.56
N ASP A 120 -34.36 -4.66 35.83
CA ASP A 120 -35.01 -5.71 36.62
C ASP A 120 -36.48 -5.90 36.22
N LEU A 121 -37.18 -4.82 35.85
CA LEU A 121 -38.52 -4.89 35.28
C LEU A 121 -38.53 -5.63 33.94
N GLU A 122 -37.55 -5.36 33.08
CA GLU A 122 -37.43 -5.99 31.76
C GLU A 122 -37.04 -7.46 31.88
N LYS A 123 -36.13 -7.82 32.81
CA LYS A 123 -35.85 -9.22 33.15
C LYS A 123 -37.09 -9.96 33.66
N LYS A 124 -37.92 -9.31 34.48
CA LYS A 124 -39.15 -9.90 34.99
C LYS A 124 -40.18 -10.13 33.88
N SER A 125 -40.30 -9.20 32.94
CA SER A 125 -41.22 -9.33 31.80
C SER A 125 -40.76 -10.38 30.78
N ILE A 126 -39.45 -10.57 30.61
CA ILE A 126 -38.86 -11.66 29.80
C ILE A 126 -39.15 -13.02 30.45
N ASN A 127 -38.89 -13.17 31.76
CA ASN A 127 -39.11 -14.43 32.47
C ASN A 127 -40.60 -14.83 32.56
N GLY A 128 -41.52 -13.86 32.56
CA GLY A 128 -42.97 -14.13 32.53
C GLY A 128 -43.52 -14.53 31.15
N ARG A 129 -42.73 -14.40 30.07
CA ARG A 129 -43.15 -14.78 28.71
C ARG A 129 -42.85 -16.25 28.38
N SER A 130 -41.86 -16.88 29.03
CA SER A 130 -41.52 -18.29 28.84
C SER A 130 -42.48 -19.30 29.49
N GLU A 131 -43.36 -18.86 30.40
CA GLU A 131 -44.25 -19.75 31.16
C GLU A 131 -45.68 -19.88 30.60
N ARG A 132 -46.01 -19.20 29.48
CA ARG A 132 -47.39 -19.23 28.90
C ARG A 132 -47.62 -20.24 27.77
N THR A 133 -46.62 -21.02 27.37
CA THR A 133 -46.77 -22.07 26.35
C THR A 133 -46.91 -23.45 26.98
N GLN A 134 -48.06 -23.71 27.59
CA GLN A 134 -48.62 -25.06 27.75
C GLN A 134 -50.08 -24.97 28.20
N GLN A 135 -51.01 -24.88 27.24
CA GLN A 135 -52.33 -25.52 27.35
C GLN A 135 -52.75 -26.09 25.97
N PRO A 136 -53.35 -27.29 25.93
CA PRO A 136 -53.44 -28.13 24.73
C PRO A 136 -54.69 -27.91 23.87
N SER A 137 -54.56 -28.31 22.60
CA SER A 137 -55.47 -28.18 21.45
C SER A 137 -56.66 -29.16 21.43
N HIS A 138 -57.89 -28.64 21.31
CA HIS A 138 -59.08 -29.20 20.63
C HIS A 138 -60.26 -28.26 20.96
N LEU A 139 -61.14 -27.76 20.09
CA LEU A 139 -61.83 -28.34 18.94
C LEU A 139 -62.47 -27.18 18.16
N LEU A 140 -62.13 -27.04 16.87
CA LEU A 140 -62.79 -26.12 15.92
C LEU A 140 -64.22 -26.59 15.65
N LYS A 141 -65.20 -25.69 15.74
CA LYS A 141 -66.45 -25.77 14.98
C LYS A 141 -66.62 -24.46 14.23
N GLU A 142 -66.39 -24.56 12.94
CA GLU A 142 -66.65 -23.55 11.92
C GLU A 142 -68.16 -23.46 11.69
N ASP A 143 -68.74 -22.27 11.81
CA ASP A 143 -70.07 -21.95 11.27
C ASP A 143 -69.92 -20.91 10.12
N PRO A 144 -70.61 -21.08 8.98
CA PRO A 144 -70.29 -20.46 7.68
C PRO A 144 -70.77 -18.99 7.50
N PRO A 145 -70.23 -18.27 6.49
CA PRO A 145 -70.36 -16.81 6.38
C PRO A 145 -71.67 -16.34 5.75
N LEU A 146 -72.24 -15.24 6.28
CA LEU A 146 -73.33 -14.50 5.65
C LEU A 146 -72.84 -13.19 5.03
N TYR A 147 -73.06 -13.08 3.73
CA TYR A 147 -72.78 -11.96 2.84
C TYR A 147 -74.05 -11.09 2.71
N CYS A 148 -73.96 -9.78 2.98
CA CYS A 148 -75.10 -8.86 2.82
C CYS A 148 -74.68 -7.50 2.21
N CYS A 149 -75.17 -7.27 0.98
CA CYS A 149 -75.38 -6.07 0.16
C CYS A 149 -75.03 -4.65 0.68
N TYR A 150 -74.37 -3.87 -0.18
CA TYR A 150 -74.30 -2.39 -0.18
C TYR A 150 -75.34 -1.78 -1.15
N PRO A 151 -76.04 -0.69 -0.80
CA PRO A 151 -76.73 0.16 -1.76
C PRO A 151 -75.98 1.46 -2.06
N ALA A 152 -76.10 1.92 -3.31
CA ALA A 152 -75.47 3.11 -3.88
C ALA A 152 -76.33 4.37 -3.68
N PHE A 153 -75.74 5.52 -3.29
CA PHE A 153 -76.37 6.84 -3.41
C PHE A 153 -75.37 7.96 -3.76
N TYR A 154 -75.45 8.38 -5.02
CA TYR A 154 -75.34 9.72 -5.62
C TYR A 154 -74.50 10.83 -4.95
N THR A 155 -73.44 11.23 -5.67
CA THR A 155 -72.75 12.51 -5.57
C THR A 155 -73.52 13.64 -6.27
N ILE A 156 -73.88 14.70 -5.55
CA ILE A 156 -74.29 16.00 -6.11
C ILE A 156 -73.10 16.95 -5.94
N VAL A 157 -72.48 17.36 -7.05
CA VAL A 157 -71.44 18.40 -7.06
C VAL A 157 -71.76 19.39 -8.17
N ARG A 158 -72.06 20.64 -7.78
CA ARG A 158 -71.84 21.93 -8.48
C ARG A 158 -72.61 23.03 -7.72
N PRO A 159 -72.23 24.34 -7.77
CA PRO A 159 -71.49 24.97 -8.85
C PRO A 159 -70.33 25.91 -8.46
N LEU A 160 -69.72 26.39 -9.56
CA LEU A 160 -68.58 27.26 -9.80
C LEU A 160 -68.55 28.60 -9.05
N LYS A 161 -67.34 29.02 -8.67
CA LYS A 161 -66.98 30.40 -8.33
C LYS A 161 -67.01 31.27 -9.59
N THR A 162 -67.67 32.41 -9.51
CA THR A 162 -67.42 33.58 -10.35
C THR A 162 -66.86 34.69 -9.46
N TYR A 163 -65.69 35.25 -9.83
CA TYR A 163 -65.33 36.62 -9.49
C TYR A 163 -64.49 37.20 -10.63
N ASN A 164 -64.92 38.38 -11.07
CA ASN A 164 -64.49 39.14 -12.23
C ASN A 164 -63.06 39.68 -12.09
N VAL A 165 -62.40 39.85 -13.25
CA VAL A 165 -61.26 40.76 -13.43
C VAL A 165 -61.76 41.95 -14.26
N SER A 166 -61.22 43.12 -13.92
CA SER A 166 -61.43 44.49 -14.42
C SER A 166 -61.87 44.71 -15.87
#